data_AF-A0A258L4Q2-F1
#
_entry.id   AF-A0A258L4Q2-F1
#
_cell.length_a   1.000
_cell.length_b   1.000
_cell.length_c   1.000
_cell.angle_alpha   90.00
_cell.angle_beta   90.00
_cell.angle_gamma   90.00
#
_symmetry.space_group_name_H-M   'P 1'
#
loop_
_entity.id
_entity.type
_entity.pdbx_description
1 polymer ?
#
loop_
_entity_poly.entity_id
_entity_poly.type
_entity_poly.pdbx_seq_one_letter_code
_entity_poly.pdbx_strand_id
1 'polypeptide(L)'
;MEAATGNAKDVEEIERLVSDWSRAVEAKDPEKIVANYGPDTVLFDAIPPGRTVGARDIGRIWAECMPYFPEKFRSEHKDLTIHVDGDLAIVHGLHHFVPEPADHPAGSTWMRITVVFRRNGGGWRVIHEHVSIPFDPMTNAAVYLDGDANAVPAPASSTKLMPHLVCKDAAAAIDFYQKAFGAEEMMRLPTPDGRLMHAGIMVGGNVIMLVDEFRDAGPNANAAPSTLGGTPVTIHLQVPDVDALYKRAVDAGAKSIMPLAEMFWGDRYGVVEDPFGHRWSLATAVKTLSPQEIQIAADAAMRAGPGC
;
A
#
# COMPACT_ATOMS: atom_id res chain seq x y z
N MET A 1 -5.19 -28.44 8.14
CA MET A 1 -4.27 -28.61 9.28
C MET A 1 -3.26 -29.66 8.88
N GLU A 2 -1.97 -29.36 9.08
CA GLU A 2 -0.88 -30.12 8.43
C GLU A 2 0.00 -30.87 9.43
N ALA A 3 0.18 -30.34 10.64
CA ALA A 3 0.93 -30.99 11.71
C ALA A 3 0.45 -30.57 13.11
N ALA A 4 0.38 -31.52 14.04
CA ALA A 4 0.09 -31.25 15.45
C ALA A 4 1.00 -32.08 16.35
N THR A 5 1.43 -31.49 17.47
CA THR A 5 2.31 -32.12 18.46
C THR A 5 1.84 -31.81 19.88
N GLY A 6 1.92 -32.79 20.80
CA GLY A 6 1.50 -32.64 22.18
C GLY A 6 0.35 -33.57 22.59
N ASN A 7 -0.30 -33.28 23.72
CA ASN A 7 -1.41 -34.07 24.22
C ASN A 7 -2.63 -33.96 23.28
N ALA A 8 -3.17 -35.10 22.81
CA ALA A 8 -4.26 -35.11 21.83
C ALA A 8 -5.53 -34.36 22.30
N LYS A 9 -5.90 -34.45 23.58
CA LYS A 9 -7.09 -33.75 24.10
C LYS A 9 -6.91 -32.24 24.07
N ASP A 10 -5.69 -31.79 24.38
CA ASP A 10 -5.37 -30.37 24.39
C ASP A 10 -5.30 -29.82 22.96
N VAL A 11 -4.70 -30.58 22.03
CA VAL A 11 -4.70 -30.25 20.60
C VAL A 11 -6.13 -30.11 20.07
N GLU A 12 -7.01 -31.08 20.33
CA GLU A 12 -8.42 -31.00 19.94
C GLU A 12 -9.16 -29.81 20.57
N GLU A 13 -8.79 -29.42 21.80
CA GLU A 13 -9.34 -28.23 22.45
C GLU A 13 -8.90 -26.94 21.75
N ILE A 14 -7.62 -26.83 21.40
CA ILE A 14 -7.09 -25.70 20.62
C ILE A 14 -7.73 -25.62 19.22
N GLU A 15 -7.92 -26.75 18.53
CA GLU A 15 -8.60 -26.79 17.23
C GLU A 15 -10.05 -26.28 17.31
N ARG A 16 -10.77 -26.65 18.37
CA ARG A 16 -12.12 -26.13 18.62
C ARG A 16 -12.11 -24.63 18.84
N LEU A 17 -11.15 -24.10 19.61
CA LEU A 17 -11.02 -22.67 19.87
C LEU A 17 -10.72 -21.87 18.59
N VAL A 18 -9.86 -22.39 17.71
CA VAL A 18 -9.59 -21.79 16.39
C VAL A 18 -10.85 -21.77 15.52
N SER A 19 -11.61 -22.88 15.54
CA SER A 19 -12.86 -22.99 14.79
C SER A 19 -13.96 -22.07 15.33
N ASP A 20 -14.06 -21.92 16.66
CA ASP A 20 -14.99 -21.01 17.32
C ASP A 20 -14.66 -19.55 16.99
N TRP A 21 -13.37 -19.19 17.01
CA TRP A 21 -12.92 -17.86 16.60
C TRP A 21 -13.29 -17.56 15.16
N SER A 22 -13.07 -18.50 14.24
CA SER A 22 -13.43 -18.36 12.82
C SER A 22 -14.93 -18.07 12.65
N ARG A 23 -15.78 -18.84 13.34
CA ARG A 23 -17.23 -18.62 13.35
C ARG A 23 -17.63 -17.27 13.94
N ALA A 24 -16.94 -16.80 14.98
CA ALA A 24 -17.20 -15.50 15.58
C ALA A 24 -16.84 -14.35 14.63
N VAL A 25 -15.73 -14.47 13.91
CA VAL A 25 -15.30 -13.53 12.87
C VAL A 25 -16.31 -13.50 11.73
N GLU A 26 -16.70 -14.67 11.21
CA GLU A 26 -17.73 -14.79 10.15
C GLU A 26 -19.09 -14.23 10.56
N ALA A 27 -19.46 -14.38 11.83
CA ALA A 27 -20.67 -13.82 12.41
C ALA A 27 -20.56 -12.31 12.71
N LYS A 28 -19.40 -11.69 12.49
CA LYS A 28 -19.09 -10.30 12.81
C LYS A 28 -19.43 -9.94 14.26
N ASP A 29 -19.01 -10.78 15.20
CA ASP A 29 -19.34 -10.66 16.62
C ASP A 29 -18.06 -10.39 17.45
N PRO A 30 -17.67 -9.10 17.64
CA PRO A 30 -16.45 -8.73 18.36
C PRO A 30 -16.38 -9.27 19.78
N GLU A 31 -17.52 -9.41 20.47
CA GLU A 31 -17.56 -9.97 21.83
C GLU A 31 -17.19 -11.44 21.83
N LYS A 32 -17.70 -12.22 20.87
CA LYS A 32 -17.32 -13.64 20.71
C LYS A 32 -15.91 -13.82 20.18
N ILE A 33 -15.43 -12.93 19.32
CA ILE A 33 -14.05 -12.98 18.80
C ILE A 33 -13.05 -12.97 19.96
N VAL A 34 -13.26 -12.09 20.94
CA VAL A 34 -12.34 -11.94 22.08
C VAL A 34 -12.73 -12.76 23.32
N ALA A 35 -13.75 -13.61 23.25
CA ALA A 35 -14.28 -14.35 24.41
C ALA A 35 -13.23 -15.26 25.09
N ASN A 36 -12.24 -15.73 24.32
CA ASN A 36 -11.16 -16.60 24.81
C ASN A 36 -9.84 -15.85 25.04
N TYR A 37 -9.83 -14.51 24.96
CA TYR A 37 -8.63 -13.71 25.17
C TYR A 37 -8.41 -13.48 26.67
N GLY A 38 -7.15 -13.50 27.08
CA GLY A 38 -6.75 -13.11 28.42
C GLY A 38 -6.93 -11.61 28.67
N PRO A 39 -6.96 -11.18 29.95
CA PRO A 39 -7.08 -9.76 30.30
C PRO A 39 -5.88 -8.94 29.81
N ASP A 40 -4.69 -9.56 29.73
CA ASP A 40 -3.43 -8.92 29.37
C ASP A 40 -2.91 -9.37 27.98
N THR A 41 -3.79 -9.91 27.11
CA THR A 41 -3.38 -10.37 25.78
C THR A 41 -2.74 -9.25 24.98
N VAL A 42 -1.62 -9.54 24.31
CA VAL A 42 -0.98 -8.58 23.41
C VAL A 42 -1.25 -8.98 21.96
N LEU A 43 -1.83 -8.07 21.19
CA LEU A 43 -2.02 -8.19 19.75
C LEU A 43 -1.02 -7.31 18.99
N PHE A 44 -0.29 -7.91 18.06
CA PHE A 44 0.36 -7.22 16.95
C PHE A 44 -0.43 -7.54 15.68
N ASP A 45 -1.17 -6.55 15.18
CA ASP A 45 -2.03 -6.72 14.02
C ASP A 45 -1.30 -6.28 12.73
N ALA A 46 -1.81 -6.73 11.57
CA ALA A 46 -1.32 -6.31 10.26
C ALA A 46 -1.72 -4.86 9.92
N ILE A 47 -2.67 -4.29 10.66
CA ILE A 47 -3.15 -2.92 10.52
C ILE A 47 -2.93 -2.12 11.82
N PRO A 48 -2.82 -0.77 11.76
CA PRO A 48 -2.69 0.06 12.96
C PRO A 48 -3.86 -0.12 13.94
N PRO A 49 -3.63 0.01 15.26
CA PRO A 49 -2.37 0.41 15.90
C PRO A 49 -1.34 -0.72 15.97
N GLY A 50 -0.04 -0.39 15.92
CA GLY A 50 1.05 -1.39 15.91
C GLY A 50 1.20 -2.24 17.18
N ARG A 51 0.37 -2.00 18.21
CA ARG A 51 0.23 -2.84 19.40
C ARG A 51 -1.07 -2.52 20.12
N THR A 52 -1.83 -3.56 20.46
CA THR A 52 -3.02 -3.47 21.31
C THR A 52 -2.88 -4.41 22.51
N VAL A 53 -3.34 -3.98 23.69
CA VAL A 53 -3.24 -4.76 24.92
C VAL A 53 -4.63 -4.92 25.55
N GLY A 54 -4.97 -6.16 25.86
CA GLY A 54 -6.18 -6.56 26.58
C GLY A 54 -7.38 -6.82 25.69
N ALA A 55 -8.16 -7.84 26.05
CA ALA A 55 -9.32 -8.31 25.28
C ALA A 55 -10.33 -7.21 24.93
N ARG A 56 -10.54 -6.23 25.83
CA ARG A 56 -11.48 -5.12 25.61
C ARG A 56 -11.04 -4.23 24.44
N ASP A 57 -9.78 -3.81 24.43
CA ASP A 57 -9.28 -2.92 23.38
C ASP A 57 -9.13 -3.66 22.06
N ILE A 58 -8.73 -4.94 22.10
CA ILE A 58 -8.72 -5.82 20.92
C ILE A 58 -10.14 -5.96 20.34
N GLY A 59 -11.15 -6.17 21.19
CA GLY A 59 -12.56 -6.26 20.76
C GLY A 59 -13.07 -4.96 20.14
N ARG A 60 -12.63 -3.80 20.64
CA ARG A 60 -12.93 -2.50 20.01
C ARG A 60 -12.33 -2.40 18.61
N ILE A 61 -11.05 -2.78 18.43
CA ILE A 61 -10.41 -2.77 17.09
C ILE A 61 -11.19 -3.67 16.13
N TRP A 62 -11.55 -4.88 16.54
CA TRP A 62 -12.40 -5.76 15.73
C TRP A 62 -13.73 -5.11 15.37
N ALA A 63 -14.42 -4.47 16.31
CA ALA A 63 -15.68 -3.77 16.06
C ALA A 63 -15.53 -2.61 15.06
N GLU A 64 -14.44 -1.85 15.14
CA GLU A 64 -14.09 -0.79 14.20
C GLU A 64 -13.73 -1.34 12.81
N CYS A 65 -13.23 -2.58 12.72
CA CYS A 65 -12.88 -3.24 11.47
C CYS A 65 -14.09 -3.86 10.75
N MET A 66 -15.10 -4.35 11.47
CA MET A 66 -16.26 -5.07 10.89
C MET A 66 -16.97 -4.36 9.73
N PRO A 67 -17.12 -3.01 9.71
CA PRO A 67 -17.73 -2.30 8.59
C PRO A 67 -16.96 -2.40 7.27
N TYR A 68 -15.65 -2.73 7.30
CA TYR A 68 -14.84 -2.89 6.09
C TYR A 68 -14.89 -4.31 5.52
N PHE A 69 -15.57 -5.25 6.17
CA PHE A 69 -15.80 -6.60 5.65
C PHE A 69 -17.08 -6.65 4.81
N PRO A 70 -17.15 -7.49 3.77
CA PRO A 70 -18.38 -7.70 3.00
C PRO A 70 -19.48 -8.28 3.90
N GLU A 71 -20.73 -8.27 3.44
CA GLU A 71 -21.86 -8.85 4.19
C GLU A 71 -21.62 -10.32 4.54
N LYS A 72 -21.08 -11.09 3.59
CA LYS A 72 -20.78 -12.52 3.75
C LYS A 72 -19.34 -12.81 3.39
N PHE A 73 -18.69 -13.62 4.21
CA PHE A 73 -17.35 -14.14 3.98
C PHE A 73 -17.12 -15.36 4.87
N ARG A 74 -16.12 -16.16 4.53
CA ARG A 74 -15.64 -17.27 5.36
C ARG A 74 -14.18 -17.08 5.74
N SER A 75 -13.76 -17.68 6.84
CA SER A 75 -12.35 -17.80 7.21
C SER A 75 -11.79 -19.12 6.68
N GLU A 76 -10.69 -19.05 5.95
CA GLU A 76 -9.95 -20.20 5.45
C GLU A 76 -8.56 -20.24 6.10
N HIS A 77 -8.10 -21.43 6.46
CA HIS A 77 -6.78 -21.64 7.06
C HIS A 77 -5.99 -22.64 6.24
N LYS A 78 -4.71 -22.36 6.05
CA LYS A 78 -3.78 -23.22 5.32
C LYS A 78 -2.49 -23.39 6.13
N ASP A 79 -1.89 -24.57 6.03
CA ASP A 79 -0.62 -24.94 6.68
C ASP A 79 -0.61 -24.69 8.20
N LEU A 80 -1.79 -24.79 8.82
CA LEU A 80 -1.96 -24.57 10.25
C LEU A 80 -1.25 -25.69 11.03
N THR A 81 -0.36 -25.28 11.93
CA THR A 81 0.43 -26.14 12.80
C THR A 81 0.13 -25.83 14.27
N ILE A 82 -0.04 -26.88 15.08
CA ILE A 82 -0.32 -26.76 16.51
C ILE A 82 0.78 -27.44 17.33
N HIS A 83 1.34 -26.72 18.29
CA HIS A 83 2.26 -27.25 19.28
C HIS A 83 1.67 -27.08 20.67
N VAL A 84 1.58 -28.15 21.45
CA VAL A 84 1.18 -28.11 22.86
C VAL A 84 2.28 -28.70 23.72
N ASP A 85 2.70 -27.95 24.74
CA ASP A 85 3.62 -28.40 25.77
C ASP A 85 3.17 -27.90 27.16
N GLY A 86 2.69 -28.82 28.00
CA GLY A 86 2.17 -28.50 29.33
C GLY A 86 1.01 -27.51 29.31
N ASP A 87 1.22 -26.32 29.88
CA ASP A 87 0.24 -25.23 29.96
C ASP A 87 0.36 -24.21 28.81
N LEU A 88 1.20 -24.46 27.80
CA LEU A 88 1.44 -23.57 26.67
C LEU A 88 1.04 -24.25 25.36
N ALA A 89 0.37 -23.49 24.48
CA ALA A 89 0.12 -23.93 23.12
C ALA A 89 0.42 -22.80 22.12
N ILE A 90 0.92 -23.17 20.95
CA ILE A 90 1.24 -22.25 19.85
C ILE A 90 0.53 -22.77 18.61
N VAL A 91 -0.19 -21.88 17.94
CA VAL A 91 -0.82 -22.12 16.65
C VAL A 91 -0.19 -21.15 15.66
N HIS A 92 0.29 -21.63 14.51
CA HIS A 92 0.77 -20.75 13.44
C HIS A 92 0.44 -21.33 12.08
N GLY A 93 0.35 -20.46 11.07
CA GLY A 93 0.02 -20.84 9.70
C GLY A 93 -0.45 -19.66 8.87
N LEU A 94 -1.23 -19.94 7.83
CA LEU A 94 -1.84 -18.94 6.97
C LEU A 94 -3.35 -18.84 7.22
N HIS A 95 -3.87 -17.62 7.15
CA HIS A 95 -5.29 -17.30 7.22
C HIS A 95 -5.70 -16.43 6.04
N HIS A 96 -6.89 -16.67 5.51
CA HIS A 96 -7.45 -15.91 4.39
C HIS A 96 -8.95 -15.70 4.60
N PHE A 97 -9.40 -14.49 4.31
CA PHE A 97 -10.82 -14.22 4.19
C PHE A 97 -11.27 -14.53 2.77
N VAL A 98 -12.31 -15.33 2.61
CA VAL A 98 -12.92 -15.55 1.31
C VAL A 98 -14.25 -14.82 1.24
N PRO A 99 -14.28 -13.63 0.61
CA PRO A 99 -15.46 -12.78 0.59
C PRO A 99 -16.50 -13.23 -0.45
N GLU A 100 -17.74 -12.83 -0.22
CA GLU A 100 -18.82 -12.85 -1.22
C GLU A 100 -19.38 -11.42 -1.37
N PRO A 101 -19.20 -10.77 -2.54
CA PRO A 101 -18.54 -11.26 -3.76
C PRO A 101 -17.02 -11.39 -3.64
N ALA A 102 -16.43 -12.22 -4.51
CA ALA A 102 -15.02 -12.64 -4.44
C ALA A 102 -14.01 -11.52 -4.74
N ASP A 103 -14.43 -10.43 -5.36
CA ASP A 103 -13.60 -9.28 -5.73
C ASP A 103 -13.44 -8.24 -4.61
N HIS A 104 -14.02 -8.49 -3.43
CA HIS A 104 -13.91 -7.59 -2.30
C HIS A 104 -12.45 -7.52 -1.77
N PRO A 105 -11.91 -6.32 -1.47
CA PRO A 105 -10.51 -6.15 -1.05
C PRO A 105 -10.05 -6.98 0.15
N ALA A 106 -10.95 -7.28 1.09
CA ALA A 106 -10.65 -8.14 2.25
C ALA A 106 -10.09 -9.53 1.88
N GLY A 107 -10.38 -10.03 0.68
CA GLY A 107 -9.86 -11.31 0.18
C GLY A 107 -8.57 -11.20 -0.65
N SER A 108 -7.90 -10.05 -0.67
CA SER A 108 -6.79 -9.82 -1.62
C SER A 108 -5.50 -10.59 -1.29
N THR A 109 -5.33 -11.08 -0.08
CA THR A 109 -4.08 -11.72 0.36
C THR A 109 -4.32 -12.74 1.47
N TRP A 110 -3.51 -13.78 1.49
CA TRP A 110 -3.29 -14.57 2.70
C TRP A 110 -2.47 -13.78 3.71
N MET A 111 -2.70 -14.02 5.00
CA MET A 111 -1.96 -13.43 6.12
C MET A 111 -1.27 -14.53 6.91
N ARG A 112 -0.13 -14.21 7.52
CA ARG A 112 0.55 -15.11 8.45
C ARG A 112 0.02 -14.85 9.84
N ILE A 113 -0.37 -15.90 10.54
CA ILE A 113 -0.91 -15.81 11.89
C ILE A 113 -0.06 -16.63 12.85
N THR A 114 0.15 -16.11 14.05
CA THR A 114 0.68 -16.85 15.21
C THR A 114 -0.16 -16.49 16.42
N VAL A 115 -0.75 -17.50 17.07
CA VAL A 115 -1.56 -17.36 18.28
C VAL A 115 -0.92 -18.21 19.38
N VAL A 116 -0.68 -17.60 20.53
CA VAL A 116 -0.13 -18.27 21.70
C VAL A 116 -1.21 -18.34 22.76
N PHE A 117 -1.48 -19.56 23.23
CA PHE A 117 -2.43 -19.85 24.27
C PHE A 117 -1.70 -20.28 25.54
N ARG A 118 -2.26 -19.91 26.69
CA ARG A 118 -1.87 -20.45 27.99
C ARG A 118 -3.07 -21.03 28.73
N ARG A 119 -2.92 -22.23 29.27
CA ARG A 119 -3.90 -22.85 30.14
C ARG A 119 -3.78 -22.24 31.53
N ASN A 120 -4.87 -21.65 32.03
CA ASN A 120 -5.00 -21.26 33.43
C ASN A 120 -6.26 -21.91 34.04
N GLY A 121 -6.54 -21.68 35.33
CA GLY A 121 -7.58 -22.37 36.11
C GLY A 121 -9.03 -22.30 35.56
N GLY A 122 -9.26 -21.73 34.38
CA GLY A 122 -10.54 -21.72 33.65
C GLY A 122 -10.49 -22.16 32.18
N GLY A 123 -9.37 -22.73 31.70
CA GLY A 123 -9.20 -23.21 30.32
C GLY A 123 -8.04 -22.54 29.57
N TRP A 124 -7.94 -22.79 28.27
CA TRP A 124 -6.98 -22.08 27.42
C TRP A 124 -7.42 -20.64 27.16
N ARG A 125 -6.46 -19.71 27.25
CA ARG A 125 -6.64 -18.30 26.94
C ARG A 125 -5.58 -17.83 25.98
N VAL A 126 -5.96 -17.03 24.99
CA VAL A 126 -4.99 -16.35 24.12
C VAL A 126 -4.21 -15.36 24.98
N ILE A 127 -2.88 -15.47 25.00
CA ILE A 127 -1.99 -14.53 25.67
C ILE A 127 -1.23 -13.64 24.69
N HIS A 128 -1.08 -14.09 23.45
CA HIS A 128 -0.48 -13.30 22.37
C HIS A 128 -1.07 -13.69 21.02
N GLU A 129 -1.24 -12.72 20.15
CA GLU A 129 -1.58 -12.90 18.75
C GLU A 129 -0.71 -11.98 17.89
N HIS A 130 -0.24 -12.51 16.77
CA HIS A 130 0.51 -11.77 15.77
C HIS A 130 -0.03 -12.11 14.39
N VAL A 131 -0.54 -11.09 13.69
CA VAL A 131 -1.00 -11.15 12.31
C VAL A 131 -0.10 -10.27 11.47
N SER A 132 0.29 -10.73 10.29
CA SER A 132 1.20 -9.96 9.45
C SER A 132 1.13 -10.31 7.97
N ILE A 133 1.50 -9.33 7.15
CA ILE A 133 1.71 -9.45 5.71
C ILE A 133 3.19 -9.07 5.46
N PRO A 134 3.92 -9.80 4.59
CA PRO A 134 5.28 -9.40 4.23
C PRO A 134 5.29 -8.06 3.47
N PHE A 135 6.45 -7.41 3.43
CA PHE A 135 6.64 -6.21 2.63
C PHE A 135 7.91 -6.34 1.78
N ASP A 136 7.96 -5.61 0.68
CA ASP A 136 9.14 -5.46 -0.16
C ASP A 136 10.07 -4.43 0.50
N PRO A 137 11.30 -4.81 0.92
CA PRO A 137 12.20 -3.90 1.61
C PRO A 137 12.74 -2.76 0.73
N MET A 138 12.63 -2.86 -0.60
CA MET A 138 13.04 -1.80 -1.51
C MET A 138 11.96 -0.74 -1.69
N THR A 139 10.69 -1.14 -1.68
CA THR A 139 9.55 -0.24 -1.94
C THR A 139 8.74 0.11 -0.68
N ASN A 140 8.97 -0.61 0.43
CA ASN A 140 8.14 -0.62 1.64
C ASN A 140 6.66 -0.96 1.39
N ALA A 141 6.32 -1.53 0.23
CA ALA A 141 4.96 -1.93 -0.10
C ALA A 141 4.62 -3.31 0.49
N ALA A 142 3.38 -3.48 0.94
CA ALA A 142 2.88 -4.80 1.35
C ALA A 142 2.86 -5.76 0.15
N VAL A 143 3.18 -7.02 0.42
CA VAL A 143 3.30 -8.07 -0.60
C VAL A 143 2.22 -9.10 -0.36
N TYR A 144 1.35 -9.28 -1.36
CA TYR A 144 0.20 -10.16 -1.22
C TYR A 144 0.58 -11.61 -1.52
N LEU A 145 0.19 -12.48 -0.59
CA LEU A 145 0.41 -13.91 -0.66
C LEU A 145 -0.75 -14.58 -1.41
N ASP A 146 -0.44 -15.53 -2.29
CA ASP A 146 -1.39 -16.36 -3.03
C ASP A 146 -1.67 -17.73 -2.36
N GLY A 147 -1.21 -17.89 -1.12
CA GLY A 147 -1.40 -19.08 -0.30
C GLY A 147 -0.17 -19.97 -0.20
N ASP A 148 0.95 -19.61 -0.81
CA ASP A 148 2.26 -20.21 -0.51
C ASP A 148 3.09 -19.27 0.38
N ALA A 149 3.35 -19.67 1.62
CA ALA A 149 4.15 -18.89 2.57
C ALA A 149 5.63 -18.76 2.15
N ASN A 150 6.11 -19.65 1.28
CA ASN A 150 7.47 -19.67 0.76
C ASN A 150 7.58 -19.08 -0.65
N ALA A 151 6.48 -18.66 -1.25
CA ALA A 151 6.52 -18.01 -2.54
C ALA A 151 7.40 -16.76 -2.44
N VAL A 152 8.42 -16.68 -3.31
CA VAL A 152 9.13 -15.43 -3.57
C VAL A 152 8.17 -14.60 -4.40
N PRO A 153 7.53 -13.57 -3.83
CA PRO A 153 6.54 -12.83 -4.57
C PRO A 153 7.27 -12.08 -5.68
N ALA A 154 6.68 -12.04 -6.88
CA ALA A 154 7.18 -11.13 -7.90
C ALA A 154 7.24 -9.71 -7.30
N PRO A 155 8.30 -8.92 -7.57
CA PRO A 155 8.42 -7.59 -7.00
C PRO A 155 7.11 -6.85 -7.22
N ALA A 156 6.50 -6.42 -6.13
CA ALA A 156 5.22 -5.73 -6.16
C ALA A 156 5.45 -4.34 -6.75
N SER A 157 5.55 -4.25 -8.08
CA SER A 157 5.19 -3.03 -8.76
C SER A 157 3.68 -2.88 -8.58
N SER A 158 3.27 -2.13 -7.57
CA SER A 158 1.89 -1.66 -7.43
C SER A 158 1.50 -0.71 -8.58
N THR A 159 2.45 -0.30 -9.43
CA THR A 159 2.20 0.53 -10.60
C THR A 159 1.56 -0.30 -11.73
N LYS A 160 0.23 -0.48 -11.68
CA LYS A 160 -0.56 -1.02 -12.81
C LYS A 160 -0.70 -0.03 -13.98
N LEU A 161 -0.34 1.25 -13.76
CA LEU A 161 -0.40 2.32 -14.75
C LEU A 161 0.92 3.09 -14.77
N MET A 162 1.69 2.92 -15.84
CA MET A 162 3.00 3.55 -16.02
C MET A 162 2.90 4.61 -17.12
N PRO A 163 3.08 5.90 -16.80
CA PRO A 163 3.11 6.92 -17.85
C PRO A 163 4.34 6.71 -18.75
N HIS A 164 4.14 6.96 -20.04
CA HIS A 164 5.20 6.88 -21.04
C HIS A 164 5.49 8.28 -21.58
N LEU A 165 6.61 8.85 -21.17
CA LEU A 165 6.99 10.22 -21.47
C LEU A 165 7.77 10.30 -22.78
N VAL A 166 7.20 11.03 -23.75
CA VAL A 166 7.87 11.31 -25.01
C VAL A 166 8.75 12.55 -24.82
N CYS A 167 10.04 12.43 -25.11
CA CYS A 167 11.01 13.51 -24.98
C CYS A 167 11.71 13.73 -26.33
N LYS A 168 12.26 14.93 -26.57
CA LYS A 168 13.17 15.12 -27.70
C LYS A 168 14.53 14.48 -27.48
N ASP A 169 14.90 14.34 -26.21
CA ASP A 169 16.11 13.66 -25.74
C ASP A 169 15.77 12.95 -24.42
N ALA A 170 15.33 11.70 -24.53
CA ALA A 170 14.95 10.87 -23.39
C ALA A 170 16.16 10.52 -22.50
N ALA A 171 17.37 10.47 -23.06
CA ALA A 171 18.59 10.23 -22.29
C ALA A 171 18.88 11.41 -21.34
N ALA A 172 18.81 12.64 -21.86
CA ALA A 172 18.94 13.84 -21.03
C ALA A 172 17.79 13.96 -20.01
N ALA A 173 16.59 13.48 -20.34
CA ALA A 173 15.47 13.45 -19.41
C ALA A 173 15.73 12.53 -18.22
N ILE A 174 16.30 11.35 -18.46
CA ILE A 174 16.72 10.44 -17.39
C ILE A 174 17.72 11.13 -16.47
N ASP A 175 18.76 11.76 -17.02
CA ASP A 175 19.79 12.46 -16.24
C ASP A 175 19.20 13.63 -15.41
N PHE A 176 18.20 14.32 -15.96
CA PHE A 176 17.45 15.34 -15.22
C PHE A 176 16.65 14.72 -14.07
N TYR A 177 15.88 13.66 -14.31
CA TYR A 177 15.06 13.03 -13.28
C TYR A 177 15.90 12.41 -12.15
N GLN A 178 17.10 11.89 -12.46
CA GLN A 178 18.08 11.46 -11.46
C GLN A 178 18.44 12.62 -10.52
N LYS A 179 18.75 13.80 -11.07
CA LYS A 179 19.15 14.99 -10.30
C LYS A 179 17.97 15.62 -9.55
N ALA A 180 16.85 15.79 -10.23
CA ALA A 180 15.68 16.53 -9.75
C ALA A 180 14.85 15.71 -8.76
N PHE A 181 14.61 14.43 -9.07
CA PHE A 181 13.69 13.57 -8.34
C PHE A 181 14.35 12.36 -7.67
N GLY A 182 15.68 12.23 -7.78
CA GLY A 182 16.39 11.06 -7.26
C GLY A 182 16.00 9.79 -8.01
N ALA A 183 15.67 9.89 -9.29
CA ALA A 183 15.27 8.74 -10.09
C ALA A 183 16.37 7.68 -10.14
N GLU A 184 15.98 6.42 -10.14
CA GLU A 184 16.88 5.29 -10.38
C GLU A 184 16.67 4.78 -11.81
N GLU A 185 17.74 4.65 -12.57
CA GLU A 185 17.65 4.13 -13.94
C GLU A 185 17.52 2.61 -13.91
N MET A 186 16.52 2.07 -14.63
CA MET A 186 16.29 0.62 -14.71
C MET A 186 16.85 0.05 -16.00
N MET A 187 16.53 0.65 -17.14
CA MET A 187 16.96 0.17 -18.45
C MET A 187 16.90 1.26 -19.53
N ARG A 188 17.73 1.08 -20.57
CA ARG A 188 17.65 1.80 -21.84
C ARG A 188 17.67 0.81 -23.00
N LEU A 189 16.88 1.09 -24.02
CA LEU A 189 16.86 0.35 -25.28
C LEU A 189 17.04 1.34 -26.43
N PRO A 190 18.29 1.52 -26.91
CA PRO A 190 18.56 2.42 -28.02
C PRO A 190 18.18 1.77 -29.37
N THR A 191 17.74 2.58 -30.31
CA THR A 191 17.69 2.28 -31.74
C THR A 191 19.10 2.37 -32.35
N PRO A 192 19.33 1.84 -33.56
CA PRO A 192 20.64 1.93 -34.22
C PRO A 192 21.17 3.35 -34.46
N ASP A 193 20.28 4.34 -34.57
CA ASP A 193 20.63 5.77 -34.70
C ASP A 193 20.87 6.46 -33.34
N GLY A 194 20.79 5.72 -32.22
CA GLY A 194 21.12 6.20 -30.88
C GLY A 194 19.97 6.84 -30.09
N ARG A 195 18.80 7.04 -30.71
CA ARG A 195 17.57 7.42 -29.99
C ARG A 195 17.10 6.29 -29.07
N LEU A 196 16.36 6.58 -28.02
CA LEU A 196 15.77 5.60 -27.13
C LEU A 196 14.38 5.22 -27.65
N MET A 197 14.22 3.99 -28.16
CA MET A 197 12.88 3.44 -28.41
C MET A 197 12.13 3.13 -27.12
N HIS A 198 12.88 2.93 -26.03
CA HIS A 198 12.34 2.64 -24.72
C HIS A 198 13.39 2.87 -23.63
N ALA A 199 12.96 3.39 -22.49
CA ALA A 199 13.73 3.40 -21.25
C ALA A 199 12.77 3.35 -20.06
N GLY A 200 13.28 2.92 -18.92
CA GLY A 200 12.53 2.86 -17.66
C GLY A 200 13.34 3.46 -16.54
N ILE A 201 12.69 4.29 -15.72
CA ILE A 201 13.23 4.82 -14.48
C ILE A 201 12.25 4.59 -13.34
N MET A 202 12.76 4.59 -12.12
CA MET A 202 11.98 4.55 -10.89
C MET A 202 12.03 5.91 -10.19
N VAL A 203 10.87 6.49 -9.90
CA VAL A 203 10.74 7.76 -9.16
C VAL A 203 9.80 7.53 -7.99
N GLY A 204 10.31 7.65 -6.75
CA GLY A 204 9.52 7.44 -5.54
C GLY A 204 8.81 6.07 -5.51
N GLY A 205 9.49 5.00 -5.97
CA GLY A 205 8.94 3.65 -6.07
C GLY A 205 8.00 3.38 -7.26
N ASN A 206 7.74 4.37 -8.12
CA ASN A 206 6.88 4.23 -9.29
C ASN A 206 7.70 4.14 -10.57
N VAL A 207 7.28 3.28 -11.50
CA VAL A 207 7.95 3.16 -12.80
C VAL A 207 7.40 4.20 -13.79
N ILE A 208 8.32 4.95 -14.40
CA ILE A 208 8.06 5.89 -15.49
C ILE A 208 8.82 5.40 -16.71
N MET A 209 8.13 5.31 -17.85
CA MET A 209 8.76 4.94 -19.11
C MET A 209 9.12 6.19 -19.90
N LEU A 210 10.18 6.13 -20.68
CA LEU A 210 10.59 7.20 -21.58
C LEU A 210 10.85 6.67 -22.99
N VAL A 211 10.59 7.52 -23.96
CA VAL A 211 10.88 7.27 -25.37
C VAL A 211 11.25 8.58 -26.03
N ASP A 212 12.17 8.52 -26.98
CA ASP A 212 12.44 9.66 -27.84
C ASP A 212 11.27 9.93 -28.80
N GLU A 213 11.25 11.14 -29.34
CA GLU A 213 10.32 11.51 -30.38
C GLU A 213 10.72 10.87 -31.72
N PHE A 214 9.75 10.23 -32.38
CA PHE A 214 9.88 9.55 -33.66
C PHE A 214 8.85 10.09 -34.67
N ARG A 215 8.91 11.39 -34.99
CA ARG A 215 8.05 12.05 -36.00
C ARG A 215 8.11 11.40 -37.38
N ASP A 216 9.19 10.71 -37.66
CA ASP A 216 9.50 9.98 -38.89
C ASP A 216 8.91 8.56 -38.94
N ALA A 217 8.37 8.03 -37.84
CA ALA A 217 7.82 6.66 -37.76
C ALA A 217 6.43 6.48 -38.42
N GLY A 218 5.95 7.47 -39.16
CA GLY A 218 4.72 7.41 -39.94
C GLY A 218 3.53 8.15 -39.30
N PRO A 219 2.28 7.90 -39.75
CA PRO A 219 1.13 8.72 -39.42
C PRO A 219 0.72 8.69 -37.94
N ASN A 220 1.15 7.67 -37.19
CA ASN A 220 0.90 7.52 -35.75
C ASN A 220 2.14 7.83 -34.91
N ALA A 221 3.09 8.59 -35.46
CA ALA A 221 4.30 9.01 -34.76
C ALA A 221 3.98 9.75 -33.45
N ASN A 222 4.75 9.44 -32.41
CA ASN A 222 4.67 10.14 -31.13
C ASN A 222 5.27 11.56 -31.24
N ALA A 223 5.00 12.39 -30.22
CA ALA A 223 5.54 13.75 -30.16
C ALA A 223 5.77 14.18 -28.72
N ALA A 224 6.88 14.88 -28.49
CA ALA A 224 7.20 15.49 -27.21
C ALA A 224 6.32 16.75 -26.97
N PRO A 225 6.10 17.14 -25.70
CA PRO A 225 5.31 18.33 -25.37
C PRO A 225 5.78 19.60 -26.10
N SER A 226 7.09 19.78 -26.23
CA SER A 226 7.68 20.93 -26.94
C SER A 226 7.31 20.99 -28.43
N THR A 227 7.09 19.83 -29.07
CA THR A 227 6.62 19.74 -30.46
C THR A 227 5.12 19.99 -30.57
N LEU A 228 4.34 19.56 -29.56
CA LEU A 228 2.89 19.76 -29.50
C LEU A 228 2.47 21.15 -29.02
N GLY A 229 3.39 21.95 -28.49
CA GLY A 229 3.10 23.27 -27.91
C GLY A 229 2.56 23.21 -26.47
N GLY A 230 2.70 22.07 -25.80
CA GLY A 230 2.28 21.86 -24.42
C GLY A 230 2.08 20.39 -24.08
N THR A 231 1.77 20.11 -22.81
CA THR A 231 1.39 18.78 -22.34
C THR A 231 -0.08 18.76 -21.89
N PRO A 232 -0.89 17.79 -22.34
CA PRO A 232 -2.28 17.65 -21.90
C PRO A 232 -2.41 16.91 -20.57
N VAL A 233 -1.32 16.31 -20.06
CA VAL A 233 -1.31 15.52 -18.83
C VAL A 233 -0.37 16.16 -17.81
N THR A 234 -0.77 16.15 -16.55
CA THR A 234 0.09 16.46 -15.41
C THR A 234 0.29 15.18 -14.60
N ILE A 235 1.55 14.85 -14.31
CA ILE A 235 1.92 13.69 -13.51
C ILE A 235 1.86 14.11 -12.04
N HIS A 236 1.14 13.36 -11.20
CA HIS A 236 1.04 13.67 -9.78
C HIS A 236 1.99 12.78 -8.98
N LEU A 237 2.81 13.40 -8.14
CA LEU A 237 3.74 12.71 -7.25
C LEU A 237 3.56 13.21 -5.82
N GLN A 238 3.11 12.31 -4.94
CA GLN A 238 3.10 12.55 -3.50
C GLN A 238 4.43 12.10 -2.89
N VAL A 239 4.97 12.92 -1.99
CA VAL A 239 6.19 12.62 -1.25
C VAL A 239 6.07 13.04 0.22
N PRO A 240 6.88 12.45 1.12
CA PRO A 240 6.90 12.88 2.52
C PRO A 240 7.38 14.33 2.74
N ASP A 241 8.25 14.84 1.86
CA ASP A 241 8.80 16.21 1.94
C ASP A 241 8.79 16.87 0.55
N VAL A 242 7.71 17.58 0.26
CA VAL A 242 7.53 18.27 -1.02
C VAL A 242 8.42 19.50 -1.15
N ASP A 243 8.78 20.19 -0.06
CA ASP A 243 9.65 21.37 -0.12
C ASP A 243 11.04 21.00 -0.62
N ALA A 244 11.62 19.94 -0.06
CA ALA A 244 12.94 19.47 -0.46
C ALA A 244 12.97 19.01 -1.92
N LEU A 245 11.94 18.27 -2.36
CA LEU A 245 11.83 17.80 -3.74
C LEU A 245 11.62 18.96 -4.72
N TYR A 246 10.69 19.87 -4.42
CA TYR A 246 10.37 21.01 -5.27
C TYR A 246 11.59 21.91 -5.45
N LYS A 247 12.30 22.22 -4.36
CA LYS A 247 13.53 23.02 -4.42
C LYS A 247 14.56 22.33 -5.31
N ARG A 248 14.80 21.03 -5.12
CA ARG A 248 15.76 20.25 -5.91
C ARG A 248 15.40 20.25 -7.39
N ALA A 249 14.12 20.11 -7.72
CA ALA A 249 13.65 20.15 -9.10
C ALA A 249 13.91 21.51 -9.75
N VAL A 250 13.60 22.61 -9.05
CA VAL A 250 13.87 23.97 -9.54
C VAL A 250 15.37 24.21 -9.70
N ASP A 251 16.18 23.83 -8.71
CA ASP A 251 17.65 23.93 -8.77
C ASP A 251 18.22 23.12 -9.95
N ALA A 252 17.60 21.98 -10.29
CA ALA A 252 17.98 21.14 -11.42
C ALA A 252 17.50 21.65 -12.78
N GLY A 253 16.74 22.76 -12.82
CA GLY A 253 16.29 23.43 -14.05
C GLY A 253 14.80 23.30 -14.36
N ALA A 254 13.98 22.74 -13.46
CA ALA A 254 12.53 22.77 -13.62
C ALA A 254 12.00 24.20 -13.45
N LYS A 255 10.98 24.55 -14.23
CA LYS A 255 10.29 25.83 -14.13
C LYS A 255 9.13 25.73 -13.15
N SER A 256 9.07 26.62 -12.16
CA SER A 256 7.86 26.79 -11.33
C SER A 256 6.69 27.29 -12.18
N ILE A 257 5.66 26.46 -12.35
CA ILE A 257 4.39 26.84 -12.99
C ILE A 257 3.39 27.32 -11.94
N MET A 258 3.36 26.62 -10.80
CA MET A 258 2.62 27.00 -9.61
C MET A 258 3.57 26.89 -8.40
N PRO A 259 3.87 28.01 -7.72
CA PRO A 259 4.66 27.99 -6.49
C PRO A 259 4.03 27.09 -5.42
N LEU A 260 4.85 26.49 -4.56
CA LEU A 260 4.35 25.72 -3.42
C LEU A 260 3.51 26.61 -2.49
N ALA A 261 2.31 26.13 -2.17
CA ALA A 261 1.43 26.72 -1.18
C ALA A 261 0.66 25.63 -0.43
N GLU A 262 0.11 26.00 0.72
CA GLU A 262 -0.91 25.18 1.37
C GLU A 262 -2.25 25.39 0.65
N MET A 263 -2.86 24.30 0.22
CA MET A 263 -4.08 24.33 -0.55
C MET A 263 -5.30 24.06 0.32
N PHE A 264 -6.45 24.56 -0.11
CA PHE A 264 -7.70 24.45 0.65
C PHE A 264 -8.14 22.99 0.90
N TRP A 265 -7.61 22.03 0.14
CA TRP A 265 -7.85 20.60 0.29
C TRP A 265 -6.87 19.89 1.24
N GLY A 266 -5.97 20.62 1.90
CA GLY A 266 -5.13 20.10 2.98
C GLY A 266 -3.72 19.65 2.58
N ASP A 267 -3.34 19.78 1.31
CA ASP A 267 -1.98 19.49 0.85
C ASP A 267 -1.10 20.73 0.84
N ARG A 268 0.19 20.52 1.09
CA ARG A 268 1.22 21.40 0.56
C ARG A 268 1.50 20.97 -0.88
N TYR A 269 1.21 21.83 -1.85
CA TYR A 269 1.11 21.48 -3.26
C TYR A 269 1.70 22.55 -4.18
N GLY A 270 2.30 22.12 -5.29
CA GLY A 270 2.81 23.01 -6.33
C GLY A 270 2.99 22.27 -7.65
N VAL A 271 3.26 23.01 -8.72
CA VAL A 271 3.45 22.46 -10.07
C VAL A 271 4.75 22.98 -10.68
N VAL A 272 5.56 22.07 -11.20
CA VAL A 272 6.75 22.39 -12.00
C VAL A 272 6.60 21.83 -13.41
N GLU A 273 7.24 22.47 -14.37
CA GLU A 273 7.43 21.98 -15.74
C GLU A 273 8.90 21.61 -15.90
N ASP A 274 9.17 20.36 -16.30
CA ASP A 274 10.53 19.91 -16.53
C ASP A 274 11.10 20.46 -17.85
N PRO A 275 12.43 20.36 -18.08
CA PRO A 275 13.06 20.88 -19.30
C PRO A 275 12.54 20.26 -20.62
N PHE A 276 11.80 19.16 -20.54
CA PHE A 276 11.25 18.42 -21.68
C PHE A 276 9.78 18.78 -21.95
N GLY A 277 9.20 19.63 -21.08
CA GLY A 277 7.86 20.19 -21.21
C GLY A 277 6.76 19.38 -20.53
N HIS A 278 7.10 18.34 -19.74
CA HIS A 278 6.11 17.62 -18.95
C HIS A 278 5.85 18.36 -17.63
N ARG A 279 4.60 18.30 -17.16
CA ARG A 279 4.18 18.95 -15.91
C ARG A 279 4.07 17.94 -14.80
N TRP A 280 4.63 18.30 -13.66
CA TRP A 280 4.61 17.53 -12.43
C TRP A 280 3.91 18.35 -11.35
N SER A 281 2.84 17.79 -10.79
CA SER A 281 2.27 18.28 -9.55
C SER A 281 2.85 17.51 -8.38
N LEU A 282 3.40 18.24 -7.42
CA LEU A 282 4.13 17.69 -6.28
C LEU A 282 3.37 18.01 -5.01
N ALA A 283 3.20 17.03 -4.12
CA ALA A 283 2.41 17.23 -2.92
C ALA A 283 2.92 16.47 -1.69
N THR A 284 2.66 17.04 -0.51
CA THR A 284 2.68 16.37 0.79
C THR A 284 1.36 16.65 1.49
N ALA A 285 0.68 15.62 1.99
CA ALA A 285 -0.52 15.80 2.79
C ALA A 285 -0.15 16.46 4.14
N VAL A 286 -0.74 17.61 4.44
CA VAL A 286 -0.52 18.35 5.69
C VAL A 286 -1.70 18.18 6.65
N LYS A 287 -2.92 18.15 6.10
CA LYS A 287 -4.16 18.00 6.87
C LYS A 287 -5.14 17.09 6.15
N THR A 288 -5.68 16.12 6.89
CA THR A 288 -6.81 15.30 6.41
C THR A 288 -8.12 16.06 6.62
N LEU A 289 -8.91 16.19 5.55
CA LEU A 289 -10.21 16.85 5.54
C LEU A 289 -11.29 15.90 5.02
N SER A 290 -12.50 16.03 5.53
CA SER A 290 -13.68 15.36 4.96
C SER A 290 -14.07 15.97 3.61
N PRO A 291 -14.78 15.23 2.73
CA PRO A 291 -15.27 15.76 1.45
C PRO A 291 -16.10 17.04 1.59
N GLN A 292 -16.89 17.15 2.66
CA GLN A 292 -17.71 18.32 2.94
C GLN A 292 -16.86 19.54 3.32
N GLU A 293 -15.83 19.36 4.14
CA GLU A 293 -14.89 20.43 4.48
C GLU A 293 -14.13 20.92 3.25
N ILE A 294 -13.69 19.99 2.38
CA ILE A 294 -13.04 20.34 1.11
C ILE A 294 -13.99 21.15 0.23
N GLN A 295 -15.26 20.74 0.10
CA GLN A 295 -16.23 21.46 -0.74
C GLN A 295 -16.51 22.87 -0.23
N ILE A 296 -16.68 23.05 1.09
CA ILE A 296 -16.88 24.38 1.69
C ILE A 296 -15.66 25.28 1.44
N ALA A 297 -14.46 24.73 1.62
CA ALA A 297 -13.21 25.45 1.41
C ALA A 297 -12.99 25.80 -0.08
N ALA A 298 -13.35 24.89 -0.99
CA ALA A 298 -13.33 25.12 -2.43
C ALA A 298 -14.25 26.27 -2.84
N ASP A 299 -15.49 26.28 -2.35
CA ASP A 299 -16.45 27.35 -2.67
C ASP A 299 -15.98 28.71 -2.15
N ALA A 300 -15.35 28.75 -0.97
CA ALA A 300 -14.75 29.96 -0.42
C ALA A 300 -13.58 30.46 -1.29
N ALA A 301 -12.67 29.57 -1.69
CA ALA A 301 -11.53 29.90 -2.53
C ALA A 301 -11.97 30.39 -3.93
N MET A 302 -12.95 29.74 -4.54
CA MET A 302 -13.49 30.13 -5.85
C MET A 302 -14.18 31.50 -5.82
N ARG A 303 -14.83 31.86 -4.70
CA ARG A 303 -15.43 33.19 -4.51
C ARG A 303 -14.40 34.30 -4.28
N ALA A 304 -13.24 33.97 -3.71
CA ALA A 304 -12.16 34.93 -3.47
C ALA A 304 -11.41 35.33 -4.76
N GLY A 305 -11.47 34.51 -5.81
CA GLY A 305 -10.78 34.75 -7.09
C GLY A 305 -9.26 34.49 -7.02
N PRO A 306 -8.55 34.49 -8.17
CA PRO A 306 -7.13 34.23 -8.19
C PRO A 306 -6.35 35.47 -7.71
N GLY A 307 -5.96 35.48 -6.42
CA GLY A 307 -5.00 36.42 -5.86
C GLY A 307 -5.48 37.20 -4.63
N CYS A 308 -5.22 36.66 -3.45
CA CYS A 308 -4.90 37.44 -2.25
C CYS A 308 -3.47 37.08 -1.85
#